data_AF-Q6Z6Y6-F1
#
_entry.id   AF-Q6Z6Y6-F1
#
_cell.length_a   1.000
_cell.length_b   1.000
_cell.length_c   1.000
_cell.angle_alpha   90.00
_cell.angle_beta   90.00
_cell.angle_gamma   90.00
#
_symmetry.space_group_name_H-M   'P 1'
#
loop_
_entity.id
_entity.type
_entity.pdbx_description
1 polymer ?
#
loop_
_entity_poly.entity_id
_entity_poly.type
_entity_poly.pdbx_seq_one_letter_code
_entity_poly.pdbx_strand_id
1 'polypeptide(L)' 'MEIKQLIQTRLGHERSERYFRYLKMFLGSRMEKSMFDRVVIQTIGRENIRLHNHLLMSVLRNASLPAPHPGRTTI' A
#
# COMPACT_ATOMS: atom_id res chain seq x y z
N MET A 1 2.76 3.95 11.88
CA MET A 1 2.55 4.72 10.62
C MET A 1 3.88 4.90 9.86
N GLU A 2 4.69 3.86 9.71
CA GLU A 2 6.10 4.02 9.27
C GLU A 2 6.33 3.73 7.79
N ILE A 3 5.65 2.73 7.22
CA ILE A 3 5.85 2.33 5.81
C ILE A 3 5.44 3.44 4.85
N LYS A 4 4.41 4.22 5.20
CA LYS A 4 3.91 5.31 4.37
C LYS A 4 4.94 6.43 4.21
N GLN A 5 5.62 6.77 5.30
CA GLN A 5 6.71 7.75 5.28
C GLN A 5 7.94 7.20 4.56
N LEU A 6 8.26 5.90 4.73
CA LEU A 6 9.37 5.27 4.01
C LEU A 6 9.18 5.32 2.47
N ILE A 7 7.95 5.12 2.00
CA ILE A 7 7.57 5.25 0.58
C ILE A 7 7.74 6.71 0.12
N GLN A 8 7.31 7.69 0.92
CA GLN A 8 7.49 9.12 0.61
C GLN A 8 8.97 9.51 0.52
N THR A 9 9.79 9.06 1.46
CA THR A 9 11.24 9.32 1.47
C THR A 9 11.95 8.65 0.30
N ARG A 10 11.54 7.43 -0.09
CA ARG A 10 12.14 6.69 -1.22
C ARG A 10 11.75 7.25 -2.59
N LEU A 11 10.51 7.70 -2.76
CA LEU A 11 9.96 8.08 -4.06
C LEU A 11 9.90 9.59 -4.29
N GLY A 12 9.98 10.38 -3.22
CA GLY A 12 9.66 11.80 -3.25
C GLY A 12 8.15 12.05 -3.17
N HIS A 13 7.81 13.29 -2.81
CA HIS A 13 6.43 13.70 -2.53
C HIS A 13 5.47 13.44 -3.71
N GLU A 14 5.80 13.91 -4.92
CA GLU A 14 4.91 13.79 -6.08
C GLU A 14 4.65 12.34 -6.51
N ARG A 15 5.72 11.52 -6.59
CA ARG A 15 5.59 10.11 -7.03
C ARG A 15 4.86 9.28 -5.99
N SER A 16 5.15 9.49 -4.71
CA SER A 16 4.47 8.79 -3.62
C SER A 16 2.99 9.14 -3.56
N GLU A 17 2.62 10.42 -3.72
CA GLU A 17 1.22 10.85 -3.73
C GLU A 17 0.44 10.23 -4.90
N ARG A 18 1.03 10.25 -6.10
CA ARG A 18 0.47 9.60 -7.29
C ARG A 18 0.30 8.09 -7.07
N TYR A 19 1.30 7.44 -6.51
CA TYR A 19 1.25 6.02 -6.16
C TYR A 19 0.14 5.71 -5.14
N PHE A 20 0.00 6.48 -4.06
CA PHE A 20 -1.05 6.28 -3.07
C PHE A 20 -2.45 6.50 -3.65
N ARG A 21 -2.60 7.42 -4.60
CA ARG A 21 -3.85 7.62 -5.32
C ARG A 21 -4.27 6.35 -6.07
N TYR A 22 -3.34 5.76 -6.82
CA TYR A 22 -3.60 4.51 -7.54
C TYR A 22 -3.83 3.32 -6.61
N LEU A 23 -3.06 3.22 -5.53
CA LEU A 23 -3.26 2.19 -4.51
C LEU A 23 -4.67 2.27 -3.90
N LYS A 24 -5.16 3.48 -3.62
CA LYS A 24 -6.52 3.68 -3.08
C LYS A 24 -7.60 3.28 -4.10
N MET A 25 -7.40 3.57 -5.39
CA MET A 25 -8.30 3.13 -6.46
C MET A 25 -8.33 1.61 -6.60
N PHE A 26 -7.16 0.96 -6.54
CA PHE A 26 -7.03 -0.50 -6.59
C PHE A 26 -7.72 -1.18 -5.40
N LEU A 27 -7.48 -0.70 -4.17
CA LEU A 27 -8.15 -1.20 -2.98
C LEU A 27 -9.66 -0.95 -2.99
N GLY A 28 -10.12 0.11 -3.64
CA GLY A 28 -11.53 0.39 -3.86
C GLY A 28 -12.16 -0.41 -5.01
N SER A 29 -11.45 -1.39 -5.58
CA SER A 29 -11.90 -2.17 -6.75
C SER A 29 -12.24 -1.31 -7.99
N ARG A 30 -11.69 -0.09 -8.07
CA ARG A 30 -11.88 0.84 -9.20
C ARG A 30 -10.77 0.72 -10.26
N MET A 31 -9.86 -0.23 -10.09
CA MET A 31 -8.72 -0.44 -10.96
C MET A 31 -8.36 -1.92 -11.01
N GLU A 32 -8.15 -2.45 -12.22
CA GLU A 32 -7.70 -3.83 -12.40
C GLU A 32 -6.23 -4.02 -12.03
N LYS A 33 -5.89 -5.24 -11.60
CA LYS A 33 -4.52 -5.61 -11.22
C LYS A 33 -3.50 -5.36 -12.32
N SER A 34 -3.80 -5.74 -13.56
CA SER A 34 -2.89 -5.54 -14.70
C SER A 34 -2.61 -4.08 -14.99
N MET A 35 -3.61 -3.21 -14.81
CA MET A 35 -3.45 -1.76 -14.99
C MET A 35 -2.64 -1.16 -13.85
N PHE A 36 -2.96 -1.57 -12.62
CA PHE A 36 -2.23 -1.16 -11.43
C PHE A 36 -0.74 -1.54 -11.51
N ASP A 37 -0.42 -2.80 -11.88
CA ASP A 37 0.95 -3.27 -12.03
C ASP A 37 1.76 -2.41 -13.02
N ARG A 38 1.16 -2.03 -14.17
CA ARG A 38 1.83 -1.13 -15.14
C ARG A 38 2.09 0.26 -14.57
N VAL A 39 1.08 0.84 -13.93
CA VAL A 39 1.15 2.20 -13.37
C VAL A 39 2.14 2.27 -12.22
N VAL A 40 2.20 1.24 -11.37
CA VAL A 40 3.19 1.10 -10.30
C VAL A 40 4.58 1.06 -10.92
N ILE A 41 4.85 0.17 -11.88
CA ILE A 41 6.15 0.07 -12.53
C ILE A 41 6.59 1.41 -13.15
N GLN A 42 5.68 2.14 -13.78
CA GLN A 42 5.99 3.47 -14.34
C GLN A 42 6.23 4.55 -13.27
N THR A 43 5.51 4.50 -12.14
CA THR A 43 5.58 5.54 -11.10
C THR A 43 6.77 5.35 -10.17
N ILE A 44 7.03 4.10 -9.77
CA ILE A 44 8.05 3.77 -8.76
C ILE A 44 9.29 3.09 -9.35
N GLY A 45 9.24 2.58 -10.59
CA GLY A 45 10.34 1.85 -11.19
C GLY A 45 10.42 0.39 -10.71
N ARG A 46 11.01 -0.49 -11.54
CA ARG A 46 11.10 -1.93 -11.24
C ARG A 46 11.90 -2.24 -9.98
N GLU A 47 12.87 -1.39 -9.63
CA GLU A 47 13.69 -1.54 -8.42
C GLU A 47 12.85 -1.44 -7.12
N ASN A 48 11.77 -0.66 -7.14
CA ASN A 48 10.92 -0.40 -5.99
C ASN A 48 9.72 -1.36 -5.90
N ILE A 49 9.60 -2.35 -6.79
CA ILE A 49 8.52 -3.35 -6.74
C ILE A 49 8.55 -4.15 -5.44
N ARG A 50 9.74 -4.43 -4.89
CA ARG A 50 9.86 -5.11 -3.60
C ARG A 50 9.22 -4.31 -2.46
N LEU A 51 9.42 -2.99 -2.45
CA LEU A 51 8.78 -2.07 -1.50
C LEU A 51 7.27 -2.02 -1.69
N HIS A 52 6.80 -2.00 -2.94
CA HIS A 52 5.38 -2.10 -3.27
C HIS A 52 4.75 -3.38 -2.70
N ASN A 53 5.33 -4.54 -2.99
CA ASN A 53 4.81 -5.82 -2.48
C ASN A 53 4.80 -5.87 -0.95
N HIS A 54 5.85 -5.35 -0.31
CA HIS A 54 5.90 -5.27 1.14
C HIS A 54 4.78 -4.37 1.69
N LEU A 55 4.57 -3.18 1.11
CA LEU A 55 3.47 -2.31 1.51
C LEU A 55 2.13 -2.98 1.31
N LEU A 56 1.88 -3.59 0.15
CA LEU A 56 0.61 -4.25 -0.15
C LEU A 56 0.34 -5.38 0.84
N MET A 57 1.34 -6.20 1.13
CA MET A 57 1.25 -7.25 2.16
C MET A 57 0.98 -6.68 3.55
N SER A 58 1.64 -5.58 3.95
CA SER A 58 1.39 -4.92 5.23
C SER A 58 -0.01 -4.32 5.29
N VAL A 59 -0.49 -3.70 4.21
CA VAL A 59 -1.85 -3.14 4.12
C VAL A 59 -2.89 -4.26 4.19
N LEU A 60 -2.71 -5.33 3.43
CA LEU A 60 -3.59 -6.50 3.47
C LEU A 60 -3.57 -7.12 4.86
N ARG A 61 -2.40 -7.36 5.47
CA ARG A 61 -2.30 -7.89 6.83
C ARG A 61 -3.02 -6.99 7.84
N ASN A 62 -2.86 -5.67 7.74
CA ASN A 62 -3.54 -4.73 8.64
C ASN A 62 -5.07 -4.71 8.42
N ALA A 63 -5.53 -4.89 7.18
CA ALA A 63 -6.96 -4.99 6.86
C ALA A 63 -7.56 -6.37 7.19
N SER A 64 -6.74 -7.42 7.16
CA SER A 64 -7.13 -8.82 7.46
C SER A 64 -7.08 -9.10 8.95
N LEU A 65 -6.28 -8.35 9.71
CA LEU A 65 -6.34 -8.37 11.16
C LEU A 65 -7.72 -7.83 11.55
N PRO A 66 -8.55 -8.65 12.22
CA PRO A 66 -9.74 -8.11 12.85
C PRO A 66 -9.28 -6.96 13.74
N ALA A 67 -9.97 -5.82 13.69
CA ALA A 67 -9.77 -4.79 14.72
C ALA A 67 -9.73 -5.51 16.08
N PRO A 68 -8.78 -5.16 16.98
CA PRO A 68 -8.77 -5.76 18.31
C PRO A 68 -10.17 -5.56 18.87
N HIS A 69 -10.88 -6.68 19.02
CA HIS A 69 -12.21 -6.69 19.59
C HIS A 69 -12.06 -6.07 21.00
N PRO A 70 -12.81 -5.01 21.35
CA PRO A 70 -12.77 -4.42 22.68
C PRO A 70 -13.49 -5.36 23.68
N GLY A 71 -12.97 -6.58 23.87
CA GLY A 71 -13.70 -7.62 24.58
C GLY A 71 -12.95 -8.88 25.01
N ARG A 72 -11.62 -8.99 24.90
CA ARG A 72 -10.89 -9.95 25.75
C ARG A 72 -10.28 -9.23 26.94
N THR A 73 -11.13 -8.97 27.92
CA THR A 73 -10.70 -9.05 29.31
C THR A 73 -10.43 -10.53 29.58
N THR A 74 -9.15 -10.89 29.63
CA THR A 74 -8.74 -12.16 30.22
C THR A 74 -9.03 -12.05 31.71
N ILE A 75 -10.00 -12.84 32.17
CA ILE A 75 -10.18 -13.23 33.57
C ILE A 75 -9.11 -14.27 33.95
#